data_AF-A0A1H7P781-F1
#
_entry.id   AF-A0A1H7P781-F1
#
_cell.length_a   1.000
_cell.length_b   1.000
_cell.length_c   1.000
_cell.angle_alpha   90.00
_cell.angle_beta   90.00
_cell.angle_gamma   90.00
#
_symmetry.space_group_name_H-M   'P 1'
#
loop_
_entity.id
_entity.type
_entity.pdbx_description
1 polymer ?
#
loop_
_entity_poly.entity_id
_entity_poly.type
_entity_poly.pdbx_seq_one_letter_code
_entity_poly.pdbx_strand_id
1 'polypeptide(L)'
;MKSYDEMYDLILKTATEDDRIRAATMEGSNVTKGAVHDEFSDFDITFFVSDIREFTRDHDYMKRFGDILIMQMPDDYYAEPYDYNGRSRFAYLTQYKDGNRIDLTFIDVSEIGKQAEFSEPRTVLVNKDDFKELVEITSKECFYIKKPSEFEFFGTVNEFRWISNYVTKGLCRHEFYYARRMMEEYMMNMFLKMINWKIGIDNDFQVTTGACCKYLKNYLTEEEMTHFEGMFPSGDYEDMWEKLFLMYDFFEELSVYVAEKLGFPLDLEESNNVREFMAMRRAHK
;
A
#
# COMPACT_ATOMS: atom_id res chain seq x y z
N MET A 1 -4.62 24.65 -15.25
CA MET A 1 -4.70 23.27 -14.76
C MET A 1 -5.50 22.51 -15.76
N LYS A 2 -4.91 21.47 -16.38
CA LYS A 2 -5.73 20.57 -17.20
C LYS A 2 -6.74 19.89 -16.28
N SER A 3 -8.01 19.82 -16.69
CA SER A 3 -8.99 18.98 -16.02
C SER A 3 -8.63 17.50 -16.18
N TYR A 4 -9.30 16.63 -15.42
CA TYR A 4 -9.18 15.18 -15.60
C TYR A 4 -9.43 14.78 -17.05
N ASP A 5 -10.53 15.25 -17.66
CA ASP A 5 -10.90 14.93 -19.04
C ASP A 5 -9.84 15.42 -20.04
N GLU A 6 -9.31 16.64 -19.87
CA GLU A 6 -8.25 17.17 -20.74
C GLU A 6 -6.95 16.36 -20.65
N MET A 7 -6.59 15.88 -19.45
CA MET A 7 -5.41 15.05 -19.27
C MET A 7 -5.62 13.63 -19.81
N TYR A 8 -6.79 13.05 -19.55
CA TYR A 8 -7.17 11.74 -20.07
C TYR A 8 -7.17 11.73 -21.61
N ASP A 9 -7.79 12.73 -22.24
CA ASP A 9 -7.81 12.88 -23.70
C ASP A 9 -6.38 13.05 -24.26
N LEU A 10 -5.50 13.77 -23.57
CA LEU A 10 -4.11 13.93 -23.97
C LEU A 10 -3.33 12.60 -23.91
N ILE A 11 -3.56 11.79 -22.87
CA ILE A 11 -2.97 10.46 -22.72
C ILE A 11 -3.47 9.54 -23.84
N LEU A 12 -4.78 9.47 -24.04
CA LEU A 12 -5.39 8.63 -25.06
C LEU A 12 -4.94 9.02 -26.47
N LYS A 13 -4.89 10.32 -26.76
CA LYS A 13 -4.39 10.84 -28.02
C LYS A 13 -2.92 10.47 -28.23
N THR A 14 -2.09 10.62 -27.20
CA THR A 14 -0.67 10.24 -27.26
C THR A 14 -0.49 8.76 -27.57
N ALA A 15 -1.21 7.88 -26.88
CA ALA A 15 -1.18 6.43 -27.13
C ALA A 15 -1.66 6.06 -28.55
N THR A 16 -2.67 6.78 -29.05
CA THR A 16 -3.25 6.52 -30.38
C THR A 16 -2.34 6.99 -31.51
N GLU A 17 -1.77 8.20 -31.41
CA GLU A 17 -1.00 8.84 -32.49
C GLU A 17 0.48 8.42 -32.55
N ASP A 18 1.09 8.00 -31.45
CA ASP A 18 2.50 7.55 -31.45
C ASP A 18 2.59 6.09 -31.90
N ASP A 19 3.11 5.84 -33.10
CA ASP A 19 3.21 4.49 -33.68
C ASP A 19 4.12 3.54 -32.91
N ARG A 20 5.05 4.09 -32.10
CA ARG A 20 5.92 3.32 -31.21
C ARG A 20 5.15 2.71 -30.04
N ILE A 21 4.02 3.32 -29.67
CA ILE A 21 3.07 2.78 -28.68
C ILE A 21 2.12 1.83 -29.40
N ARG A 22 2.17 0.55 -29.04
CA ARG A 22 1.37 -0.52 -29.63
C ARG A 22 0.10 -0.81 -28.83
N ALA A 23 0.13 -0.58 -27.52
CA ALA A 23 -1.05 -0.62 -26.67
C ALA A 23 -0.88 0.31 -25.46
N ALA A 24 -1.99 0.65 -24.82
CA ALA A 24 -2.02 1.42 -23.60
C ALA A 24 -3.11 0.92 -22.66
N THR A 25 -2.80 0.87 -21.37
CA THR A 25 -3.76 0.53 -20.30
C THR A 25 -3.71 1.57 -19.21
N MET A 26 -4.78 1.62 -18.41
CA MET A 26 -4.89 2.43 -17.21
C MET A 26 -5.25 1.54 -16.04
N GLU A 27 -4.56 1.75 -14.92
CA GLU A 27 -4.68 1.00 -13.69
C GLU A 27 -5.07 1.95 -12.53
N GLY A 28 -4.94 1.47 -11.29
CA GLY A 28 -5.06 2.32 -10.10
C GLY A 28 -6.49 2.72 -9.74
N SER A 29 -6.62 3.81 -8.98
CA SER A 29 -7.92 4.22 -8.40
C SER A 29 -8.93 4.66 -9.45
N ASN A 30 -8.50 5.22 -10.58
CA ASN A 30 -9.39 5.71 -11.64
C ASN A 30 -10.22 4.60 -12.30
N VAL A 31 -9.70 3.37 -12.33
CA VAL A 31 -10.42 2.21 -12.91
C VAL A 31 -10.94 1.24 -11.84
N THR A 32 -10.55 1.44 -10.57
CA THR A 32 -10.96 0.57 -9.47
C THR A 32 -12.34 0.96 -8.92
N LYS A 33 -13.35 0.12 -9.13
CA LYS A 33 -14.71 0.37 -8.64
C LYS A 33 -14.75 0.52 -7.11
N GLY A 34 -15.23 1.69 -6.67
CA GLY A 34 -15.39 2.03 -5.25
C GLY A 34 -14.13 2.62 -4.61
N ALA A 35 -13.07 2.85 -5.38
CA ALA A 35 -12.00 3.75 -4.96
C ALA A 35 -12.50 5.21 -4.95
N VAL A 36 -11.82 6.05 -4.18
CA VAL A 36 -12.04 7.50 -4.20
C VAL A 36 -11.46 8.05 -5.50
N HIS A 37 -12.24 8.91 -6.16
CA HIS A 37 -11.84 9.63 -7.36
C HIS A 37 -12.07 11.12 -7.13
N ASP A 38 -10.97 11.85 -6.95
CA ASP A 38 -10.93 13.28 -6.71
C ASP A 38 -9.70 13.94 -7.38
N GLU A 39 -9.46 15.22 -7.12
CA GLU A 39 -8.35 15.98 -7.70
C GLU A 39 -6.95 15.50 -7.28
N PHE A 40 -6.85 14.58 -6.32
CA PHE A 40 -5.60 13.94 -5.90
C PHE A 40 -5.41 12.55 -6.52
N SER A 41 -6.26 12.17 -7.47
CA SER A 41 -6.12 10.90 -8.20
C SER A 41 -4.99 10.99 -9.22
N ASP A 42 -4.09 10.02 -9.16
CA ASP A 42 -3.01 9.87 -10.13
C ASP A 42 -3.54 9.18 -11.41
N PHE A 43 -2.87 9.41 -12.53
CA PHE A 43 -3.04 8.59 -13.74
C PHE A 43 -1.98 7.49 -13.76
N ASP A 44 -2.36 6.28 -13.33
CA ASP A 44 -1.54 5.08 -13.48
C ASP A 44 -1.68 4.53 -14.90
N ILE A 45 -0.68 4.76 -15.75
CA ILE A 45 -0.72 4.42 -17.18
C ILE A 45 0.39 3.45 -17.52
N THR A 46 0.08 2.44 -18.32
CA THR A 46 1.08 1.56 -18.93
C THR A 46 1.07 1.69 -20.44
N PHE A 47 2.19 2.09 -21.04
CA PHE A 47 2.41 2.06 -22.48
C PHE A 47 3.23 0.84 -22.89
N PHE A 48 2.66 0.03 -23.78
CA PHE A 48 3.33 -1.10 -24.41
C PHE A 48 3.97 -0.64 -25.71
N VAL A 49 5.30 -0.71 -25.79
CA VAL A 49 6.08 -0.06 -26.84
C VAL A 49 6.95 -1.03 -27.63
N SER A 50 7.20 -0.72 -28.90
CA SER A 50 8.01 -1.55 -29.79
C SER A 50 9.48 -1.67 -29.36
N ASP A 51 10.02 -0.58 -28.79
CA ASP A 51 11.37 -0.53 -28.26
C ASP A 51 11.43 0.46 -27.10
N ILE A 52 11.51 -0.06 -25.87
CA ILE A 52 11.52 0.78 -24.68
C ILE A 52 12.70 1.78 -24.64
N ARG A 53 13.80 1.47 -25.33
CA ARG A 53 15.02 2.28 -25.33
C ARG A 53 14.82 3.63 -26.00
N GLU A 54 13.80 3.77 -26.86
CA GLU A 54 13.42 5.07 -27.43
C GLU A 54 12.88 6.04 -26.38
N PHE A 55 12.27 5.51 -25.30
CA PHE A 55 11.67 6.29 -24.22
C PHE A 55 12.61 6.45 -23.03
N THR A 56 13.50 5.49 -22.78
CA THR A 56 14.50 5.62 -21.70
C THR A 56 15.70 6.49 -22.09
N ARG A 57 15.94 6.73 -23.37
CA ARG A 57 16.99 7.67 -23.84
C ARG A 57 16.52 9.12 -23.94
N ASP A 58 15.20 9.33 -23.98
CA ASP A 58 14.58 10.65 -24.05
C ASP A 58 13.70 10.89 -22.83
N HIS A 59 14.32 11.27 -21.72
CA HIS A 59 13.60 11.61 -20.48
C HIS A 59 12.71 12.86 -20.65
N ASP A 60 12.96 13.69 -21.67
CA ASP A 60 12.14 14.86 -21.96
C ASP A 60 10.77 14.47 -22.55
N TYR A 61 10.56 13.20 -22.90
CA TYR A 61 9.27 12.68 -23.34
C TYR A 61 8.12 13.08 -22.41
N MET A 62 8.34 13.08 -21.09
CA MET A 62 7.33 13.44 -20.09
C MET A 62 6.86 14.90 -20.16
N LYS A 63 7.66 15.80 -20.76
CA LYS A 63 7.25 17.22 -20.96
C LYS A 63 6.05 17.36 -21.90
N ARG A 64 5.71 16.31 -22.67
CA ARG A 64 4.50 16.26 -23.50
C ARG A 64 3.21 16.47 -22.71
N PHE A 65 3.16 15.99 -21.47
CA PHE A 65 1.93 16.03 -20.67
C PHE A 65 1.80 17.33 -19.85
N GLY A 66 2.87 18.13 -19.75
CA GLY A 66 2.85 19.44 -19.13
C GLY A 66 4.19 19.88 -18.58
N ASP A 67 4.18 21.03 -17.90
CA ASP A 67 5.35 21.52 -17.18
C ASP A 67 5.61 20.66 -15.94
N ILE A 68 6.74 19.97 -15.92
CA ILE A 68 7.14 19.09 -14.83
C ILE A 68 7.45 19.93 -13.58
N LEU A 69 6.87 19.54 -12.44
CA LEU A 69 7.27 20.02 -11.11
C LEU A 69 8.44 19.19 -10.59
N ILE A 70 8.26 17.86 -10.56
CA ILE A 70 9.27 16.88 -10.19
C ILE A 70 9.01 15.58 -10.95
N MET A 71 10.08 14.85 -11.28
CA MET A 71 10.03 13.55 -11.94
C MET A 71 11.00 12.60 -11.25
N GLN A 72 10.55 11.37 -11.03
CA GLN A 72 11.35 10.27 -10.50
C GLN A 72 11.36 9.09 -11.47
N MET A 73 12.50 8.40 -11.54
CA MET A 73 12.69 7.16 -12.31
C MET A 73 12.98 6.03 -11.33
N PRO A 74 11.97 5.38 -10.74
CA PRO A 74 12.18 4.39 -9.67
C PRO A 74 12.98 3.16 -10.11
N ASP A 75 12.95 2.80 -11.41
CA ASP A 75 13.73 1.68 -11.95
C ASP A 75 15.19 2.04 -12.28
N ASP A 76 15.60 3.32 -12.13
CA ASP A 76 17.00 3.77 -12.22
C ASP A 76 17.40 4.49 -10.93
N TYR A 77 17.83 3.71 -9.93
CA TYR A 77 18.26 4.28 -8.64
C TYR A 77 19.68 3.88 -8.28
N TYR A 78 20.33 4.70 -7.45
CA TYR A 78 21.78 4.67 -7.22
C TYR A 78 22.38 3.31 -6.81
N ALA A 79 21.61 2.39 -6.20
CA ALA A 79 22.13 1.08 -5.83
C ALA A 79 21.91 0.01 -6.91
N GLU A 80 20.93 0.21 -7.79
CA GLU A 80 20.62 -0.68 -8.92
C GLU A 80 20.32 0.18 -10.16
N PRO A 81 21.38 0.65 -10.85
CA PRO A 81 21.22 1.45 -12.07
C PRO A 81 20.52 0.64 -13.16
N TYR A 82 19.72 1.34 -13.96
CA TYR A 82 19.00 0.71 -15.07
C TYR A 82 19.93 0.33 -16.22
N ASP A 83 19.70 -0.84 -16.83
CA ASP A 83 20.38 -1.21 -18.09
C ASP A 83 19.67 -0.55 -19.27
N TYR A 84 20.15 0.63 -19.67
CA TYR A 84 19.65 1.39 -20.82
C TYR A 84 19.82 0.71 -22.19
N ASN A 85 20.54 -0.42 -22.27
CA ASN A 85 20.58 -1.25 -23.47
C ASN A 85 19.62 -2.44 -23.41
N GLY A 86 19.07 -2.73 -22.23
CA GLY A 86 18.09 -3.76 -21.96
C GLY A 86 16.67 -3.37 -22.39
N ARG A 87 15.72 -4.25 -22.03
CA ARG A 87 14.28 -4.14 -22.35
C ARG A 87 13.37 -4.35 -21.14
N SER A 88 13.95 -4.29 -19.94
CA SER A 88 13.18 -4.35 -18.70
C SER A 88 12.15 -3.22 -18.65
N ARG A 89 11.10 -3.35 -17.84
CA ARG A 89 10.14 -2.23 -17.68
C ARG A 89 10.86 -0.98 -17.17
N PHE A 90 10.28 0.19 -17.44
CA PHE A 90 10.79 1.46 -16.93
C PHE A 90 9.64 2.42 -16.62
N ALA A 91 9.57 2.90 -15.39
CA ALA A 91 8.55 3.84 -14.95
C ALA A 91 9.09 5.27 -14.79
N TYR A 92 8.23 6.23 -15.09
CA TYR A 92 8.37 7.65 -14.77
C TYR A 92 7.23 8.05 -13.86
N LEU A 93 7.54 8.47 -12.63
CA LEU A 93 6.58 9.05 -11.70
C LEU A 93 6.70 10.56 -11.80
N THR A 94 5.70 11.24 -12.39
CA THR A 94 5.80 12.65 -12.75
C THR A 94 4.68 13.46 -12.12
N GLN A 95 5.07 14.40 -11.26
CA GLN A 95 4.17 15.45 -10.77
C GLN A 95 4.31 16.68 -11.66
N TYR A 96 3.21 17.17 -12.20
CA TYR A 96 3.17 18.39 -13.00
C TYR A 96 2.84 19.62 -12.17
N LYS A 97 3.29 20.79 -12.62
CA LYS A 97 3.04 22.09 -11.96
C LYS A 97 1.56 22.47 -11.91
N ASP A 98 0.76 21.85 -12.77
CA ASP A 98 -0.66 22.12 -12.86
C ASP A 98 -1.50 21.27 -11.90
N GLY A 99 -0.86 20.41 -11.08
CA GLY A 99 -1.51 19.59 -10.06
C GLY A 99 -1.65 18.12 -10.46
N ASN A 100 -1.72 17.83 -11.76
CA ASN A 100 -1.86 16.44 -12.23
C ASN A 100 -0.60 15.62 -11.93
N ARG A 101 -0.80 14.32 -11.71
CA ARG A 101 0.26 13.32 -11.62
C ARG A 101 0.01 12.19 -12.60
N ILE A 102 1.07 11.77 -13.28
CA ILE A 102 1.07 10.59 -14.14
C ILE A 102 2.21 9.68 -13.68
N ASP A 103 1.84 8.46 -13.33
CA ASP A 103 2.75 7.34 -13.09
C ASP A 103 2.75 6.49 -14.37
N LEU A 104 3.69 6.79 -15.27
CA LEU A 104 3.77 6.18 -16.59
C LEU A 104 4.79 5.05 -16.61
N THR A 105 4.34 3.82 -16.81
CA THR A 105 5.20 2.65 -17.01
C THR A 105 5.31 2.31 -18.50
N PHE A 106 6.53 2.13 -18.98
CA PHE A 106 6.79 1.56 -20.29
C PHE A 106 7.11 0.07 -20.16
N ILE A 107 6.49 -0.75 -21.01
CA ILE A 107 6.77 -2.18 -21.14
C ILE A 107 7.07 -2.47 -22.61
N ASP A 108 8.21 -3.11 -22.87
CA ASP A 108 8.54 -3.57 -24.20
C ASP A 108 7.58 -4.68 -24.64
N VAL A 109 7.04 -4.63 -25.87
CA VAL A 109 6.10 -5.65 -26.36
C VAL A 109 6.71 -7.06 -26.40
N SER A 110 8.03 -7.20 -26.41
CA SER A 110 8.67 -8.52 -26.24
C SER A 110 8.36 -9.17 -24.88
N GLU A 111 7.96 -8.39 -23.89
CA GLU A 111 7.60 -8.82 -22.54
C GLU A 111 6.08 -8.92 -22.31
N ILE A 112 5.26 -8.73 -23.36
CA ILE A 112 3.79 -8.70 -23.26
C ILE A 112 3.21 -9.99 -22.63
N GLY A 113 3.89 -11.12 -22.80
CA GLY A 113 3.46 -12.42 -22.24
C GLY A 113 3.29 -12.39 -20.72
N LYS A 114 4.05 -11.53 -20.00
CA LYS A 114 3.94 -11.37 -18.54
C LYS A 114 2.61 -10.75 -18.11
N GLN A 115 1.92 -10.04 -19.02
CA GLN A 115 0.62 -9.42 -18.74
C GLN A 115 -0.50 -10.45 -18.54
N ALA A 116 -0.29 -11.70 -18.93
CA ALA A 116 -1.23 -12.79 -18.65
C ALA A 116 -1.41 -13.08 -17.15
N GLU A 117 -0.43 -12.69 -16.32
CA GLU A 117 -0.47 -12.87 -14.86
C GLU A 117 -1.00 -11.62 -14.13
N PHE A 118 -1.30 -10.53 -14.85
CA PHE A 118 -1.79 -9.29 -14.25
C PHE A 118 -3.24 -9.47 -13.76
N SER A 119 -3.49 -9.14 -12.48
CA SER A 119 -4.76 -9.41 -11.81
C SER A 119 -5.42 -8.20 -11.15
N GLU A 120 -4.83 -7.02 -11.27
CA GLU A 120 -5.40 -5.79 -10.71
C GLU A 120 -6.43 -5.16 -11.67
N PRO A 121 -7.36 -4.32 -11.16
CA PRO A 121 -8.26 -3.56 -12.01
C PRO A 121 -7.50 -2.81 -13.09
N ARG A 122 -7.97 -2.96 -14.33
CA ARG A 122 -7.31 -2.44 -15.53
C ARG A 122 -8.33 -2.14 -16.60
N THR A 123 -8.19 -0.98 -17.22
CA THR A 123 -8.87 -0.61 -18.46
C THR A 123 -7.89 -0.56 -19.61
N VAL A 124 -8.27 -1.16 -20.74
CA VAL A 124 -7.51 -1.13 -21.99
C VAL A 124 -7.93 0.13 -22.76
N LEU A 125 -7.01 1.08 -22.87
CA LEU A 125 -7.24 2.34 -23.57
C LEU A 125 -7.07 2.17 -25.09
N VAL A 126 -6.00 1.47 -25.49
CA VAL A 126 -5.63 1.23 -26.89
C VAL A 126 -5.00 -0.15 -27.01
N ASN A 127 -5.33 -0.91 -28.05
CA ASN A 127 -4.65 -2.17 -28.39
C ASN A 127 -4.55 -2.28 -29.92
N LYS A 128 -3.45 -1.82 -30.52
CA LYS A 128 -3.30 -1.72 -31.99
C LYS A 128 -2.97 -3.06 -32.65
N ASP A 129 -2.46 -4.01 -31.88
CA ASP A 129 -1.96 -5.31 -32.36
C ASP A 129 -2.76 -6.50 -31.82
N ASP A 130 -3.92 -6.26 -31.22
CA ASP A 130 -4.82 -7.29 -30.66
C ASP A 130 -4.12 -8.25 -29.67
N PHE A 131 -3.27 -7.73 -28.79
CA PHE A 131 -2.62 -8.52 -27.74
C PHE A 131 -3.67 -9.16 -26.82
N LYS A 132 -3.72 -10.50 -26.80
CA LYS A 132 -4.70 -11.28 -26.02
C LYS A 132 -4.49 -11.19 -24.51
N GLU A 133 -3.27 -10.85 -24.09
CA GLU A 133 -2.87 -10.68 -22.69
C GLU A 133 -3.45 -9.40 -22.07
N LEU A 134 -3.84 -8.44 -22.91
CA LEU A 134 -4.43 -7.18 -22.50
C LEU A 134 -5.95 -7.32 -22.45
N VAL A 135 -6.44 -7.69 -21.28
CA VAL A 135 -7.86 -7.83 -20.95
C VAL A 135 -8.31 -6.77 -19.94
N GLU A 136 -9.55 -6.30 -20.11
CA GLU A 136 -10.27 -5.52 -19.09
C GLU A 136 -10.39 -6.33 -17.80
N ILE A 137 -10.07 -5.73 -16.66
CA ILE A 137 -10.22 -6.34 -15.34
C ILE A 137 -11.00 -5.36 -14.48
N THR A 138 -12.20 -5.77 -14.07
CA THR A 138 -13.07 -4.94 -13.21
C THR A 138 -13.12 -5.45 -11.76
N SER A 139 -12.64 -6.67 -11.53
CA SER A 139 -12.62 -7.28 -10.20
C SER A 139 -11.51 -6.68 -9.34
N LYS A 140 -11.85 -6.39 -8.08
CA LYS A 140 -10.92 -5.93 -7.04
C LYS A 140 -10.58 -7.01 -6.00
N GLU A 141 -10.93 -8.27 -6.29
CA GLU A 141 -10.74 -9.41 -5.39
C GLU A 141 -9.26 -9.68 -5.05
N CYS A 142 -8.36 -9.28 -5.95
CA CYS A 142 -6.92 -9.29 -5.68
C CYS A 142 -6.56 -8.48 -4.42
N PHE A 143 -7.28 -7.37 -4.16
CA PHE A 143 -7.06 -6.51 -3.00
C PHE A 143 -7.80 -6.95 -1.73
N TYR A 144 -8.64 -7.99 -1.80
CA TYR A 144 -9.38 -8.44 -0.62
C TYR A 144 -8.47 -8.98 0.46
N ILE A 145 -8.82 -8.65 1.70
CA ILE A 145 -8.18 -9.17 2.90
C ILE A 145 -8.20 -10.69 2.82
N LYS A 146 -7.04 -11.32 2.94
CA LYS A 146 -6.93 -12.78 2.92
C LYS A 146 -7.20 -13.32 4.31
N LYS A 147 -8.01 -14.38 4.38
CA LYS A 147 -8.24 -15.14 5.61
C LYS A 147 -6.91 -15.71 6.10
N PRO A 148 -6.51 -15.47 7.36
CA PRO A 148 -5.25 -15.99 7.86
C PRO A 148 -5.29 -17.51 8.03
N SER A 149 -4.12 -18.13 7.86
CA SER A 149 -3.90 -19.45 8.43
C SER A 149 -3.71 -19.36 9.94
N GLU A 150 -3.94 -20.48 10.65
CA GLU A 150 -3.66 -20.57 12.08
C GLU A 150 -2.21 -20.21 12.40
N PHE A 151 -1.24 -20.68 11.60
CA PHE A 151 0.18 -20.36 11.76
C PHE A 151 0.47 -18.87 11.58
N GLU A 152 -0.16 -18.22 10.59
CA GLU A 152 -0.01 -16.79 10.38
C GLU A 152 -0.59 -15.97 11.53
N PHE A 153 -1.76 -16.37 12.04
CA PHE A 153 -2.36 -15.77 13.22
C PHE A 153 -1.42 -15.83 14.42
N PHE A 154 -0.88 -17.00 14.73
CA PHE A 154 0.08 -17.18 15.81
C PHE A 154 1.35 -16.34 15.63
N GLY A 155 1.91 -16.34 14.41
CA GLY A 155 3.08 -15.52 14.10
C GLY A 155 2.83 -14.03 14.35
N THR A 156 1.66 -13.51 13.95
CA THR A 156 1.28 -12.11 14.19
C THR A 156 1.12 -11.79 15.68
N VAL A 157 0.45 -12.66 16.45
CA VAL A 157 0.27 -12.46 17.90
C VAL A 157 1.61 -12.51 18.63
N ASN A 158 2.44 -13.50 18.32
CA ASN A 158 3.75 -13.64 18.94
C ASN A 158 4.67 -12.46 18.63
N GLU A 159 4.75 -12.06 17.36
CA GLU A 159 5.59 -10.93 16.92
C GLU A 159 5.13 -9.62 17.57
N PHE A 160 3.82 -9.36 17.66
CA PHE A 160 3.29 -8.17 18.36
C PHE A 160 3.74 -8.11 19.83
N ARG A 161 3.57 -9.22 20.57
CA ARG A 161 3.97 -9.33 21.98
C ARG A 161 5.49 -9.25 22.14
N TRP A 162 6.25 -9.79 21.19
CA TRP A 162 7.71 -9.69 21.21
C TRP A 162 8.18 -8.26 20.99
N ILE A 163 7.62 -7.54 20.02
CA ILE A 163 7.99 -6.15 19.73
C ILE A 163 7.56 -5.21 20.88
N SER A 164 6.45 -5.47 21.57
CA SER A 164 6.04 -4.63 22.73
C SER A 164 7.13 -4.60 23.81
N ASN A 165 7.89 -5.69 23.98
CA ASN A 165 9.07 -5.74 24.85
C ASN A 165 10.23 -4.88 24.33
N TYR A 166 10.41 -4.75 23.01
CA TYR A 166 11.38 -3.83 22.43
C TYR A 166 11.01 -2.37 22.64
N VAL A 167 9.73 -2.02 22.47
CA VAL A 167 9.23 -0.67 22.77
C VAL A 167 9.47 -0.36 24.25
N THR A 168 9.04 -1.25 25.16
CA THR A 168 9.25 -1.16 26.62
C THR A 168 10.73 -0.92 26.95
N LYS A 169 11.62 -1.74 26.38
CA LYS A 169 13.07 -1.61 26.59
C LYS A 169 13.60 -0.26 26.12
N GLY A 170 13.18 0.22 24.96
CA GLY A 170 13.58 1.52 24.43
C GLY A 170 13.10 2.67 25.33
N LEU A 171 11.87 2.60 25.83
CA LEU A 171 11.30 3.58 26.75
C LEU A 171 12.03 3.61 28.12
N CYS A 172 12.41 2.45 28.66
CA CYS A 172 13.22 2.36 29.87
C CYS A 172 14.63 2.94 29.68
N ARG A 173 15.20 2.82 28.47
CA ARG A 173 16.55 3.29 28.15
C ARG A 173 16.60 4.73 27.66
N HIS A 174 15.46 5.39 27.54
CA HIS A 174 15.36 6.70 26.92
C HIS A 174 15.91 6.71 25.48
N GLU A 175 15.66 5.65 24.72
CA GLU A 175 16.01 5.55 23.30
C GLU A 175 14.78 5.96 22.45
N PHE A 176 14.49 7.27 22.39
CA PHE A 176 13.23 7.80 21.86
C PHE A 176 12.87 7.27 20.47
N TYR A 177 13.75 7.51 19.49
CA TYR A 177 13.50 7.12 18.10
C TYR A 177 13.44 5.60 17.92
N TYR A 178 14.23 4.84 18.67
CA TYR A 178 14.17 3.37 18.65
C TYR A 178 12.81 2.87 19.13
N ALA A 179 12.34 3.33 20.30
CA ALA A 179 11.04 2.94 20.83
C ALA A 179 9.91 3.33 19.88
N ARG A 180 9.99 4.55 19.33
CA ARG A 180 9.00 5.06 18.37
C ARG A 180 8.96 4.23 17.10
N ARG A 181 10.12 3.91 16.52
CA ARG A 181 10.21 3.06 15.32
C ARG A 181 9.66 1.66 15.59
N MET A 182 10.01 1.04 16.72
CA MET A 182 9.48 -0.27 17.10
C MET A 182 7.95 -0.26 17.22
N MET A 183 7.39 0.83 17.74
CA MET A 183 5.95 0.99 17.91
C MET A 183 5.21 1.30 16.59
N GLU A 184 5.65 2.33 15.85
CA GLU A 184 4.94 2.87 14.68
C GLU A 184 5.15 2.04 13.40
N GLU A 185 6.24 1.30 13.29
CA GLU A 185 6.53 0.46 12.11
C GLU A 185 6.22 -1.01 12.42
N TYR A 186 6.95 -1.61 13.36
CA TYR A 186 6.90 -3.06 13.55
C TYR A 186 5.65 -3.52 14.31
N MET A 187 5.36 -2.90 15.46
CA MET A 187 4.20 -3.25 16.28
C MET A 187 2.89 -2.87 15.58
N MET A 188 2.83 -1.68 14.98
CA MET A 188 1.67 -1.23 14.20
C MET A 188 1.39 -2.14 12.99
N ASN A 189 2.40 -2.67 12.32
CA ASN A 189 2.16 -3.63 11.23
C ASN A 189 1.39 -4.87 11.71
N MET A 190 1.74 -5.42 12.86
CA MET A 190 1.00 -6.56 13.43
C MET A 190 -0.41 -6.15 13.86
N PHE A 191 -0.55 -4.97 14.46
CA PHE A 191 -1.84 -4.40 14.83
C PHE A 191 -2.77 -4.26 13.61
N LEU A 192 -2.28 -3.68 12.53
CA LEU A 192 -3.04 -3.50 11.29
C LEU A 192 -3.39 -4.83 10.63
N LYS A 193 -2.57 -5.88 10.76
CA LYS A 193 -2.97 -7.22 10.32
C LYS A 193 -4.17 -7.74 11.11
N MET A 194 -4.13 -7.60 12.44
CA MET A 194 -5.19 -8.09 13.32
C MET A 194 -6.52 -7.36 13.07
N ILE A 195 -6.50 -6.04 12.95
CA ILE A 195 -7.71 -5.25 12.66
C ILE A 195 -8.28 -5.57 11.27
N ASN A 196 -7.41 -5.82 10.28
CA ASN A 196 -7.84 -6.27 8.97
C ASN A 196 -8.52 -7.64 9.04
N TRP A 197 -8.00 -8.58 9.84
CA TRP A 197 -8.67 -9.88 9.99
C TRP A 197 -10.02 -9.77 10.67
N LYS A 198 -10.17 -8.91 11.68
CA LYS A 198 -11.48 -8.59 12.27
C LYS A 198 -12.44 -8.06 11.20
N ILE A 199 -12.03 -7.06 10.42
CA ILE A 199 -12.84 -6.49 9.33
C ILE A 199 -13.16 -7.55 8.28
N GLY A 200 -12.19 -8.40 7.94
CA GLY A 200 -12.36 -9.51 7.03
C GLY A 200 -13.42 -10.48 7.51
N ILE A 201 -13.38 -10.90 8.78
CA ILE A 201 -14.40 -11.78 9.39
C ILE A 201 -15.79 -11.15 9.30
N ASP A 202 -15.92 -9.87 9.64
CA ASP A 202 -17.21 -9.16 9.66
C ASP A 202 -17.82 -8.97 8.26
N ASN A 203 -17.02 -9.15 7.22
CA ASN A 203 -17.40 -8.92 5.83
C ASN A 203 -17.04 -10.12 4.92
N ASP A 204 -17.00 -11.33 5.48
CA ASP A 204 -16.75 -12.60 4.76
C ASP A 204 -15.49 -12.62 3.89
N PHE A 205 -14.48 -11.82 4.25
CA PHE A 205 -13.23 -11.60 3.51
C PHE A 205 -13.44 -11.10 2.08
N GLN A 206 -14.53 -10.38 1.82
CA GLN A 206 -14.89 -9.83 0.50
C GLN A 206 -14.66 -8.32 0.41
N VAL A 207 -13.76 -7.79 1.23
CA VAL A 207 -13.48 -6.35 1.35
C VAL A 207 -11.99 -6.07 1.42
N THR A 208 -11.62 -4.81 1.18
CA THR A 208 -10.26 -4.30 1.32
C THR A 208 -10.29 -3.02 2.14
N THR A 209 -9.32 -2.85 3.02
CA THR A 209 -9.08 -1.57 3.72
C THR A 209 -8.16 -0.64 2.92
N GLY A 210 -7.76 -1.04 1.71
CA GLY A 210 -6.87 -0.28 0.84
C GLY A 210 -5.41 -0.28 1.33
N ALA A 211 -4.54 0.29 0.51
CA ALA A 211 -3.13 0.47 0.88
C ALA A 211 -3.01 1.24 2.19
N CYS A 212 -2.15 0.75 3.10
CA CYS A 212 -1.94 1.29 4.43
C CYS A 212 -3.24 1.47 5.24
N CYS A 213 -4.25 0.63 4.99
CA CYS A 213 -5.53 0.67 5.69
C CYS A 213 -6.28 2.02 5.56
N LYS A 214 -6.08 2.75 4.45
CA LYS A 214 -6.68 4.08 4.21
C LYS A 214 -8.22 4.12 4.22
N TYR A 215 -8.90 2.98 4.18
CA TYR A 215 -10.36 2.86 4.23
C TYR A 215 -10.90 2.32 5.56
N LEU A 216 -10.12 2.29 6.65
CA LEU A 216 -10.57 1.81 7.97
C LEU A 216 -11.89 2.44 8.43
N LYS A 217 -12.06 3.76 8.23
CA LYS A 217 -13.27 4.51 8.60
C LYS A 217 -14.57 4.00 7.97
N ASN A 218 -14.48 3.20 6.90
CA ASN A 218 -15.66 2.61 6.26
C ASN A 218 -16.16 1.36 7.01
N TYR A 219 -15.35 0.80 7.90
CA TYR A 219 -15.59 -0.48 8.56
C TYR A 219 -15.62 -0.39 10.09
N LEU A 220 -14.91 0.59 10.66
CA LEU A 220 -14.89 0.83 12.09
C LEU A 220 -16.00 1.83 12.46
N THR A 221 -16.60 1.60 13.62
CA THR A 221 -17.49 2.57 14.28
C THR A 221 -16.73 3.84 14.67
N GLU A 222 -17.44 4.93 14.95
CA GLU A 222 -16.82 6.18 15.42
C GLU A 222 -16.01 5.97 16.71
N GLU A 223 -16.48 5.08 17.60
CA GLU A 223 -15.78 4.70 18.83
C GLU A 223 -14.49 3.93 18.54
N GLU A 224 -14.56 2.88 17.69
CA GLU A 224 -13.37 2.12 17.27
C GLU A 224 -12.35 3.00 16.55
N MET A 225 -12.79 3.94 15.70
CA MET A 225 -11.90 4.91 15.05
C MET A 225 -11.26 5.86 16.06
N THR A 226 -12.02 6.36 17.04
CA THR A 226 -11.49 7.23 18.10
C THR A 226 -10.45 6.48 18.93
N HIS A 227 -10.69 5.22 19.26
CA HIS A 227 -9.70 4.38 19.93
C HIS A 227 -8.46 4.18 19.07
N PHE A 228 -8.63 3.89 17.77
CA PHE A 228 -7.52 3.72 16.84
C PHE A 228 -6.64 4.97 16.75
N GLU A 229 -7.24 6.14 16.54
CA GLU A 229 -6.55 7.43 16.50
C GLU A 229 -5.88 7.76 17.85
N GLY A 230 -6.53 7.36 18.95
CA GLY A 230 -6.03 7.53 20.31
C GLY A 230 -4.76 6.75 20.64
N MET A 231 -4.31 5.81 19.79
CA MET A 231 -3.08 5.03 20.00
C MET A 231 -1.81 5.67 19.44
N PHE A 232 -1.90 6.77 18.70
CA PHE A 232 -0.73 7.41 18.12
C PHE A 232 -0.08 8.38 19.12
N PRO A 233 1.21 8.20 19.45
CA PRO A 233 1.89 9.06 20.40
C PRO A 233 2.24 10.44 19.77
N SER A 234 2.07 11.49 20.56
CA SER A 234 2.32 12.90 20.23
C SER A 234 3.81 13.26 20.19
N GLY A 235 4.66 12.54 20.93
CA GLY A 235 6.12 12.68 20.85
C GLY A 235 6.88 12.83 22.17
N ASP A 236 6.28 12.49 23.31
CA ASP A 236 6.99 12.38 24.59
C ASP A 236 6.90 10.96 25.19
N TYR A 237 7.77 10.66 26.16
CA TYR A 237 7.90 9.31 26.71
C TYR A 237 6.68 8.84 27.52
N GLU A 238 6.00 9.73 28.25
CA GLU A 238 4.86 9.31 29.07
C GLU A 238 3.66 9.00 28.19
N ASP A 239 3.42 9.83 27.19
CA ASP A 239 2.40 9.55 26.18
C ASP A 239 2.70 8.26 25.42
N MET A 240 3.96 8.01 25.03
CA MET A 240 4.35 6.73 24.41
C MET A 240 4.10 5.51 25.31
N TRP A 241 4.32 5.63 26.63
CA TRP A 241 3.98 4.55 27.56
C TRP A 241 2.47 4.31 27.60
N GLU A 242 1.68 5.36 27.69
CA GLU A 242 0.22 5.26 27.70
C GLU A 242 -0.30 4.63 26.42
N LYS A 243 0.20 5.09 25.26
CA LYS A 243 -0.17 4.56 23.95
C LYS A 243 0.25 3.10 23.76
N LEU A 244 1.38 2.69 24.32
CA LEU A 244 1.84 1.30 24.29
C LEU A 244 0.82 0.37 24.98
N PHE A 245 0.35 0.74 26.17
CA PHE A 245 -0.65 -0.06 26.88
C PHE A 245 -2.01 -0.05 26.17
N LEU A 246 -2.46 1.12 25.68
CA LEU A 246 -3.70 1.21 24.90
C LEU A 246 -3.67 0.31 23.67
N MET A 247 -2.56 0.33 22.91
CA MET A 247 -2.39 -0.51 21.73
C MET A 247 -2.31 -1.99 22.08
N TYR A 248 -1.64 -2.34 23.18
CA TYR A 248 -1.54 -3.72 23.65
C TYR A 248 -2.91 -4.29 24.03
N ASP A 249 -3.69 -3.53 24.79
CA ASP A 249 -5.00 -3.95 25.28
C ASP A 249 -5.99 -4.12 24.12
N PHE A 250 -6.00 -3.15 23.20
CA PHE A 250 -6.87 -3.23 22.03
C PHE A 250 -6.47 -4.37 21.08
N PHE A 251 -5.16 -4.62 20.91
CA PHE A 251 -4.71 -5.76 20.14
C PHE A 251 -5.17 -7.09 20.74
N GLU A 252 -5.11 -7.23 22.07
CA GLU A 252 -5.54 -8.45 22.74
C GLU A 252 -7.05 -8.69 22.52
N GLU A 253 -7.88 -7.65 22.66
CA GLU A 253 -9.32 -7.72 22.36
C GLU A 253 -9.58 -8.19 20.92
N LEU A 254 -8.87 -7.62 19.95
CA LEU A 254 -8.97 -8.03 18.54
C LEU A 254 -8.50 -9.48 18.34
N SER A 255 -7.41 -9.88 19.01
CA SER A 255 -6.86 -11.23 18.89
C SER A 255 -7.80 -12.30 19.44
N VAL A 256 -8.48 -12.02 20.56
CA VAL A 256 -9.54 -12.87 21.13
C VAL A 256 -10.68 -13.02 20.13
N TYR A 257 -11.17 -11.90 19.59
CA TYR A 257 -12.24 -11.91 18.60
C TYR A 257 -11.90 -12.79 17.38
N VAL A 258 -10.71 -12.57 16.79
CA VAL A 258 -10.25 -13.31 15.62
C VAL A 258 -10.06 -14.80 15.94
N ALA A 259 -9.45 -15.13 17.08
CA ALA A 259 -9.25 -16.51 17.52
C ALA A 259 -10.58 -17.25 17.68
N GLU A 260 -11.54 -16.65 18.39
CA GLU A 260 -12.86 -17.25 18.62
C GLU A 260 -13.63 -17.48 17.30
N LYS A 261 -13.64 -16.49 16.41
CA LYS A 261 -14.38 -16.55 15.14
C LYS A 261 -13.77 -17.54 14.14
N LEU A 262 -12.46 -17.73 14.19
CA LEU A 262 -11.75 -18.64 13.29
C LEU A 262 -11.47 -20.02 13.92
N GLY A 263 -11.74 -20.19 15.21
CA GLY A 263 -11.49 -21.43 15.94
C GLY A 263 -10.01 -21.70 16.20
N PHE A 264 -9.20 -20.64 16.30
CA PHE A 264 -7.76 -20.76 16.60
C PHE A 264 -7.52 -20.76 18.12
N PRO A 265 -6.51 -21.50 18.61
CA PRO A 265 -6.07 -21.37 19.99
C PRO A 265 -5.47 -19.98 20.25
N LEU A 266 -5.61 -19.48 21.48
CA LEU A 266 -4.97 -18.24 21.92
C LEU A 266 -4.52 -18.39 23.37
N ASP A 267 -3.25 -18.10 23.63
CA ASP A 267 -2.68 -18.10 24.97
C ASP A 267 -2.87 -16.72 25.62
N LEU A 268 -3.89 -16.61 26.47
CA LEU A 268 -4.19 -15.40 27.25
C LEU A 268 -3.27 -15.26 28.49
N GLU A 269 -2.70 -16.36 28.97
CA GLU A 269 -1.75 -16.33 30.09
C GLU A 269 -0.46 -15.64 29.65
N GLU A 270 0.07 -16.00 28.47
CA GLU A 270 1.20 -15.31 27.86
C GLU A 270 0.91 -13.81 27.66
N SER A 271 -0.30 -13.45 27.23
CA SER A 271 -0.66 -12.04 27.05
C SER A 271 -0.56 -11.25 28.36
N ASN A 272 -1.15 -11.80 29.43
CA ASN A 272 -1.13 -11.18 30.74
C ASN A 272 0.31 -11.08 31.28
N ASN A 273 1.11 -12.13 31.13
CA ASN A 273 2.50 -12.15 31.56
C ASN A 273 3.34 -11.04 30.88
N VAL A 274 3.18 -10.85 29.56
CA VAL A 274 3.87 -9.79 28.81
C VAL A 274 3.40 -8.42 29.26
N ARG A 275 2.09 -8.21 29.40
CA ARG A 275 1.52 -6.93 29.84
C ARG A 275 1.99 -6.54 31.25
N GLU A 276 1.97 -7.48 32.19
CA GLU A 276 2.45 -7.28 33.57
C GLU A 276 3.95 -6.98 33.60
N PHE A 277 4.74 -7.67 32.79
CA PHE A 277 6.17 -7.39 32.65
C PHE A 277 6.42 -5.95 32.19
N MET A 278 5.66 -5.45 31.20
CA MET A 278 5.76 -4.05 30.75
C MET A 278 5.40 -3.08 31.88
N ALA A 279 4.32 -3.35 32.62
CA ALA A 279 3.87 -2.51 33.74
C ALA A 279 4.94 -2.43 34.85
N MET A 280 5.55 -3.56 35.22
CA MET A 280 6.66 -3.61 36.16
C MET A 280 7.85 -2.75 35.70
N ARG A 281 8.17 -2.79 34.40
CA ARG A 281 9.28 -2.00 33.83
C ARG A 281 9.01 -0.50 33.85
N ARG A 282 7.76 -0.08 33.63
CA ARG A 282 7.36 1.33 33.77
C ARG A 282 7.47 1.82 35.23
N ALA A 283 7.04 1.00 36.19
CA ALA A 283 7.03 1.36 37.61
C ALA A 283 8.43 1.47 38.26
N HIS A 284 9.45 0.89 37.64
CA HIS A 284 10.84 0.95 38.12
C HIS A 284 11.66 2.12 37.54
N LYS A 285 10.99 3.09 36.88
CA LYS A 285 11.58 4.29 36.30
C LYS A 285 11.39 5.51 37.19
#